data_AF-A0AAV0G0Q0-F1
#
_entry.id   AF-A0AAV0G0Q0-F1
#
_cell.length_a   1.000
_cell.length_b   1.000
_cell.length_c   1.000
_cell.angle_alpha   90.00
_cell.angle_beta   90.00
_cell.angle_gamma   90.00
#
_symmetry.space_group_name_H-M   'P 1'
#
loop_
_entity.id
_entity.type
_entity.pdbx_description
1 polymer ?
#
loop_
_entity_poly.entity_id
_entity_poly.type
_entity_poly.pdbx_seq_one_letter_code
_entity_poly.pdbx_strand_id
1 'polypeptide(L)'
;MWSAGWLYHASGDEDYLNYIAQLGDLNDDQTFSWDNKKPGVKVILSKIFFETDRQDLQRYQEHANNYVCNVLNGKRTLGGLYYLGEWSNLQYLTASFLLGTYAKQLKSAQHPAMPICVHSANDLIEFVRQQVDYVLGDNPKGMSYMVGFGDNYPLKIHHRGASIVSVKKYPKSMGCYGPALTTNDANPNIHVGAITGGPDESDEYEDNRQNYQQSEPATYINAAFVGVVASLLAQ
;
A
#
# COMPACT_ATOMS: atom_id res chain seq x y z
N MET A 1 -7.02 18.21 5.33
CA MET A 1 -7.99 17.30 4.67
C MET A 1 -8.10 15.94 5.35
N TRP A 2 -7.04 15.11 5.44
CA TRP A 2 -7.13 13.74 5.98
C TRP A 2 -7.79 13.63 7.35
N SER A 3 -7.29 14.38 8.33
CA SER A 3 -7.85 14.36 9.69
C SER A 3 -9.30 14.83 9.72
N ALA A 4 -9.65 15.89 8.97
CA ALA A 4 -11.02 16.38 8.87
C ALA A 4 -11.95 15.34 8.20
N GLY A 5 -11.48 14.61 7.20
CA GLY A 5 -12.27 13.55 6.55
C GLY A 5 -12.62 12.42 7.52
N TRP A 6 -11.68 12.00 8.37
CA TRP A 6 -11.95 11.03 9.43
C TRP A 6 -12.84 11.56 10.54
N LEU A 7 -12.62 12.81 10.97
CA LEU A 7 -13.45 13.43 11.99
C LEU A 7 -14.90 13.58 11.50
N TYR A 8 -15.11 14.00 10.25
CA TYR A 8 -16.44 14.00 9.64
C TYR A 8 -17.03 12.59 9.60
N HIS A 9 -16.28 11.60 9.12
CA HIS A 9 -16.77 10.21 9.06
C HIS A 9 -17.19 9.66 10.45
N ALA A 10 -16.47 10.03 11.51
CA ALA A 10 -16.75 9.56 12.86
C ALA A 10 -17.87 10.32 13.57
N SER A 11 -18.03 11.62 13.30
CA SER A 11 -18.92 12.50 14.06
C SER A 11 -20.18 12.94 13.31
N GLY A 12 -20.15 12.96 11.97
CA GLY A 12 -21.17 13.61 11.15
C GLY A 12 -21.17 15.14 11.24
N ASP A 13 -20.17 15.75 11.90
CA ASP A 13 -20.10 17.21 12.08
C ASP A 13 -19.70 17.92 10.78
N GLU A 14 -20.65 18.70 10.23
CA GLU A 14 -20.51 19.43 8.97
C GLU A 14 -19.37 20.46 8.99
N ASP A 15 -18.90 20.92 10.16
CA ASP A 15 -17.77 21.85 10.24
C ASP A 15 -16.51 21.25 9.62
N TYR A 16 -16.31 19.93 9.76
CA TYR A 16 -15.18 19.24 9.14
C TYR A 16 -15.33 19.14 7.63
N LEU A 17 -16.53 18.90 7.13
CA LEU A 17 -16.78 18.86 5.69
C LEU A 17 -16.63 20.25 5.07
N ASN A 18 -17.18 21.28 5.72
CA ASN A 18 -17.02 22.68 5.35
C ASN A 18 -15.54 23.07 5.30
N TYR A 19 -14.74 22.65 6.28
CA TYR A 19 -13.30 22.87 6.29
C TYR A 19 -12.61 22.18 5.10
N ILE A 20 -12.97 20.93 4.75
CA ILE A 20 -12.41 20.26 3.56
C ILE A 20 -12.78 21.03 2.28
N ALA A 21 -14.04 21.47 2.15
CA ALA A 21 -14.51 22.22 1.00
C ALA A 21 -13.78 23.58 0.85
N GLN A 22 -13.54 24.28 1.97
CA GLN A 22 -12.80 25.56 1.99
C GLN A 22 -11.34 25.41 1.55
N LEU A 23 -10.70 24.28 1.82
CA LEU A 23 -9.34 24.01 1.34
C LEU A 23 -9.27 23.92 -0.20
N GLY A 24 -10.40 23.62 -0.86
CA GLY A 24 -10.53 23.69 -2.33
C GLY A 24 -9.61 22.75 -3.11
N ASP A 25 -8.97 21.78 -2.45
CA ASP A 25 -7.97 20.91 -3.07
C ASP A 25 -8.65 19.73 -3.77
N LEU A 26 -8.87 19.93 -5.06
CA LEU A 26 -9.50 18.98 -5.96
C LEU A 26 -8.49 18.31 -6.91
N ASN A 27 -7.19 18.55 -6.73
CA ASN A 27 -6.16 18.00 -7.63
C ASN A 27 -6.15 16.47 -7.62
N ASP A 28 -6.10 15.85 -8.79
CA ASP A 28 -5.98 14.39 -8.90
C ASP A 28 -4.53 13.94 -8.69
N ASP A 29 -4.26 13.49 -7.46
CA ASP A 29 -2.99 12.88 -7.11
C ASP A 29 -2.90 11.44 -7.59
N GLN A 30 -1.70 11.04 -8.01
CA GLN A 30 -1.43 9.68 -8.48
C GLN A 30 -1.12 8.70 -7.34
N THR A 31 -0.78 9.20 -6.15
CA THR A 31 -0.26 8.38 -5.04
C THR A 31 -1.05 8.60 -3.76
N PHE A 32 -1.45 7.49 -3.14
CA PHE A 32 -1.80 7.44 -1.72
C PHE A 32 -0.61 6.81 -0.99
N SER A 33 -0.04 7.48 -0.01
CA SER A 33 1.19 7.03 0.65
C SER A 33 1.23 7.46 2.11
N TRP A 34 2.37 7.29 2.78
CA TRP A 34 2.59 7.87 4.10
C TRP A 34 2.74 9.39 4.08
N ASP A 35 2.97 10.00 2.91
CA ASP A 35 3.12 11.44 2.71
C ASP A 35 1.80 12.05 2.18
N ASN A 36 1.24 11.46 1.11
CA ASN A 36 0.02 11.95 0.47
C ASN A 36 -1.24 11.18 0.88
N LYS A 37 -2.21 11.86 1.50
CA LYS A 37 -3.50 11.27 1.93
C LYS A 37 -4.70 11.72 1.11
N LYS A 38 -4.52 12.58 0.11
CA LYS A 38 -5.63 13.22 -0.60
C LYS A 38 -6.52 12.21 -1.34
N PRO A 39 -5.99 11.18 -2.04
CA PRO A 39 -6.86 10.15 -2.64
C PRO A 39 -7.71 9.42 -1.59
N GLY A 40 -7.15 9.13 -0.41
CA GLY A 40 -7.88 8.49 0.67
C GLY A 40 -9.06 9.32 1.18
N VAL A 41 -8.92 10.65 1.26
CA VAL A 41 -10.04 11.54 1.62
C VAL A 41 -11.15 11.47 0.59
N LYS A 42 -10.80 11.50 -0.69
CA LYS A 42 -11.74 11.41 -1.81
C LYS A 42 -12.52 10.08 -1.75
N VAL A 43 -11.84 8.97 -1.46
CA VAL A 43 -12.45 7.64 -1.26
C VAL A 43 -13.34 7.57 0.01
N ILE A 44 -13.01 8.28 1.09
CA ILE A 44 -13.89 8.35 2.28
C ILE A 44 -15.16 9.13 1.95
N LEU A 45 -15.04 10.28 1.29
CA LEU A 45 -16.19 11.12 0.95
C LEU A 45 -17.07 10.48 -0.14
N SER A 46 -16.49 9.72 -1.07
CA SER A 46 -17.26 8.94 -2.04
C SER A 46 -18.15 7.89 -1.39
N LYS A 47 -17.71 7.26 -0.30
CA LYS A 47 -18.53 6.33 0.48
C LYS A 47 -19.84 6.99 0.92
N ILE A 48 -19.73 8.20 1.46
CA ILE A 48 -20.87 8.94 2.00
C ILE A 48 -21.82 9.32 0.87
N PHE A 49 -21.28 9.71 -0.30
CA PHE A 49 -22.09 9.91 -1.51
C PHE A 49 -22.87 8.63 -1.88
N PHE A 50 -22.20 7.47 -1.96
CA PHE A 50 -22.84 6.19 -2.29
C PHE A 50 -23.93 5.76 -1.31
N GLU A 51 -23.84 6.19 -0.05
CA GLU A 51 -24.79 5.87 1.02
C GLU A 51 -25.96 6.86 1.14
N THR A 52 -25.82 8.10 0.67
CA THR A 52 -26.76 9.19 1.01
C THR A 52 -27.23 10.07 -0.15
N ASP A 53 -26.65 9.94 -1.35
CA ASP A 53 -26.93 10.79 -2.53
C ASP A 53 -26.64 12.29 -2.32
N ARG A 54 -25.79 12.63 -1.33
CA ARG A 54 -25.32 13.99 -1.04
C ARG A 54 -24.59 14.59 -2.25
N GLN A 55 -25.31 15.35 -3.08
CA GLN A 55 -24.79 15.92 -4.34
C GLN A 55 -23.58 16.85 -4.16
N ASP A 56 -23.45 17.50 -3.00
CA ASP A 56 -22.27 18.29 -2.65
C ASP A 56 -20.97 17.45 -2.61
N LEU A 57 -21.11 16.14 -2.37
CA LEU A 57 -20.00 15.17 -2.33
C LEU A 57 -19.70 14.52 -3.69
N GLN A 58 -20.55 14.69 -4.70
CA GLN A 58 -20.37 14.08 -6.02
C GLN A 58 -18.97 14.35 -6.58
N ARG A 59 -18.47 15.58 -6.45
CA ARG A 59 -17.12 15.96 -6.90
C ARG A 59 -16.01 15.06 -6.32
N TYR A 60 -16.11 14.66 -5.05
CA TYR A 60 -15.11 13.80 -4.43
C TYR A 60 -15.21 12.35 -4.93
N GLN A 61 -16.43 11.91 -5.25
CA GLN A 61 -16.66 10.62 -5.90
C GLN A 61 -16.04 10.58 -7.30
N GLU A 62 -16.18 11.66 -8.08
CA GLU A 62 -15.55 11.79 -9.40
C GLU A 62 -14.02 11.72 -9.30
N HIS A 63 -13.41 12.44 -8.36
CA HIS A 63 -11.97 12.36 -8.14
C HIS A 63 -11.49 11.00 -7.59
N ALA A 64 -12.29 10.32 -6.77
CA ALA A 64 -11.99 8.96 -6.34
C ALA A 64 -12.01 7.99 -7.54
N ASN A 65 -12.95 8.18 -8.47
CA ASN A 65 -12.99 7.45 -9.73
C ASN A 65 -11.75 7.71 -10.60
N ASN A 66 -11.32 8.97 -10.72
CA ASN A 66 -10.10 9.32 -11.46
C ASN A 66 -8.88 8.62 -10.87
N TYR A 67 -8.76 8.58 -9.53
CA TYR A 67 -7.69 7.85 -8.87
C TYR A 67 -7.72 6.35 -9.20
N VAL A 68 -8.89 5.70 -9.12
CA VAL A 68 -9.05 4.28 -9.47
C VAL A 68 -8.62 4.02 -10.92
N CYS A 69 -9.09 4.84 -11.86
CA CYS A 69 -8.73 4.74 -13.27
C CYS A 69 -7.22 4.93 -13.50
N ASN A 70 -6.59 5.88 -12.81
CA ASN A 70 -5.16 6.11 -12.91
C ASN A 70 -4.34 4.93 -12.38
N VAL A 71 -4.77 4.31 -11.27
CA VAL A 71 -4.10 3.13 -10.74
C VAL A 71 -4.22 1.97 -11.72
N LEU A 72 -5.43 1.66 -12.20
CA LEU A 72 -5.67 0.52 -13.10
C LEU A 72 -4.96 0.65 -14.45
N ASN A 73 -4.87 1.88 -14.99
CA ASN A 73 -4.13 2.15 -16.24
C ASN A 73 -2.63 2.47 -16.01
N GLY A 74 -2.16 2.45 -14.77
CA GLY A 74 -0.79 2.84 -14.43
C GLY A 74 0.27 1.85 -14.90
N LYS A 75 1.54 2.26 -14.84
CA LYS A 75 2.69 1.43 -15.22
C LYS A 75 2.73 0.11 -14.42
N ARG A 76 3.04 -0.99 -15.11
CA ARG A 76 3.28 -2.31 -14.51
C ARG A 76 4.67 -2.83 -14.89
N THR A 77 5.26 -3.65 -14.02
CA THR A 77 6.38 -4.52 -14.40
C THR A 77 5.91 -5.63 -15.34
N LEU A 78 6.82 -6.42 -15.90
CA LEU A 78 6.45 -7.56 -16.75
C LEU A 78 5.67 -8.63 -15.96
N GLY A 79 6.00 -8.79 -14.68
CA GLY A 79 5.29 -9.65 -13.73
C GLY A 79 3.96 -9.08 -13.22
N GLY A 80 3.54 -7.88 -13.64
CA GLY A 80 2.23 -7.31 -13.28
C GLY A 80 2.18 -6.49 -12.00
N LEU A 81 3.34 -6.20 -11.36
CA LEU A 81 3.39 -5.33 -10.18
C LEU A 81 3.11 -3.88 -10.57
N TYR A 82 2.26 -3.19 -9.81
CA TYR A 82 2.07 -1.75 -9.95
C TYR A 82 3.35 -0.99 -9.58
N TYR A 83 3.92 -0.29 -10.55
CA TYR A 83 5.27 0.26 -10.44
C TYR A 83 5.30 1.77 -10.62
N LEU A 84 5.71 2.48 -9.58
CA LEU A 84 5.79 3.94 -9.55
C LEU A 84 7.20 4.49 -9.32
N GLY A 85 8.15 3.67 -8.88
CA GLY A 85 9.55 4.08 -8.77
C GLY A 85 10.44 3.05 -8.08
N GLU A 86 11.75 3.25 -8.18
CA GLU A 86 12.78 2.30 -7.71
C GLU A 86 12.87 2.17 -6.19
N TRP A 87 12.34 3.15 -5.46
CA TRP A 87 12.49 3.26 -4.02
C TRP A 87 11.31 2.65 -3.30
N SER A 88 11.51 1.45 -2.75
CA SER A 88 10.52 0.71 -1.96
C SER A 88 9.15 0.66 -2.63
N ASN A 89 9.09 0.21 -3.89
CA ASN A 89 7.88 0.25 -4.69
C ASN A 89 6.67 -0.47 -4.05
N LEU A 90 6.89 -1.53 -3.26
CA LEU A 90 5.81 -2.21 -2.54
C LEU A 90 5.08 -1.33 -1.52
N GLN A 91 5.58 -0.12 -1.20
CA GLN A 91 4.81 0.87 -0.46
C GLN A 91 3.49 1.25 -1.11
N TYR A 92 3.39 1.12 -2.43
CA TYR A 92 2.20 1.48 -3.20
C TYR A 92 1.11 0.41 -3.19
N LEU A 93 1.24 -0.62 -2.35
CA LEU A 93 0.12 -1.47 -1.91
C LEU A 93 -1.01 -0.65 -1.25
N THR A 94 -0.72 0.58 -0.83
CA THR A 94 -1.70 1.59 -0.45
C THR A 94 -2.74 1.86 -1.56
N ALA A 95 -2.37 1.78 -2.84
CA ALA A 95 -3.30 1.88 -3.94
C ALA A 95 -4.26 0.69 -3.95
N SER A 96 -3.74 -0.54 -3.79
CA SER A 96 -4.56 -1.74 -3.65
C SER A 96 -5.51 -1.65 -2.45
N PHE A 97 -5.09 -1.03 -1.34
CA PHE A 97 -5.96 -0.83 -0.18
C PHE A 97 -7.14 0.08 -0.51
N LEU A 98 -6.89 1.21 -1.20
CA LEU A 98 -7.96 2.11 -1.63
C LEU A 98 -8.87 1.47 -2.66
N LEU A 99 -8.33 0.72 -3.63
CA LEU A 99 -9.13 0.02 -4.64
C LEU A 99 -10.01 -1.06 -3.99
N GLY A 100 -9.48 -1.84 -3.04
CA GLY A 100 -10.27 -2.82 -2.29
C GLY A 100 -11.40 -2.17 -1.49
N THR A 101 -11.10 -1.02 -0.86
CA THR A 101 -12.11 -0.21 -0.15
C THR A 101 -13.18 0.33 -1.11
N TYR A 102 -12.77 0.87 -2.25
CA TYR A 102 -13.68 1.43 -3.25
C TYR A 102 -14.55 0.34 -3.89
N ALA A 103 -14.00 -0.83 -4.19
CA ALA A 103 -14.75 -1.98 -4.68
C ALA A 103 -15.87 -2.40 -3.73
N LYS A 104 -15.58 -2.40 -2.42
CA LYS A 104 -16.61 -2.65 -1.40
C LYS A 104 -17.72 -1.60 -1.42
N GLN A 105 -17.36 -0.32 -1.56
CA GLN A 105 -18.33 0.77 -1.68
C GLN A 105 -19.21 0.59 -2.92
N LEU A 106 -18.63 0.25 -4.08
CA LEU A 106 -19.37 -0.02 -5.31
C LEU A 106 -20.36 -1.18 -5.15
N LYS A 107 -19.97 -2.27 -4.47
CA LYS A 107 -20.85 -3.41 -4.19
C LYS A 107 -22.04 -3.04 -3.30
N SER A 108 -21.85 -2.13 -2.33
CA SER A 108 -22.87 -1.72 -1.37
C SER A 108 -23.55 -0.40 -1.71
N ALA A 109 -23.31 0.14 -2.91
CA ALA A 109 -23.80 1.47 -3.28
C ALA A 109 -25.32 1.47 -3.43
N GLN A 110 -25.97 2.45 -2.81
CA GLN A 110 -27.41 2.70 -3.00
C GLN A 110 -27.66 3.58 -4.23
N HIS A 111 -26.64 4.33 -4.65
CA HIS A 111 -26.64 5.24 -5.79
C HIS A 111 -25.51 4.87 -6.76
N PRO A 112 -25.75 4.92 -8.08
CA PRO A 112 -24.73 4.54 -9.05
C PRO A 112 -23.54 5.49 -9.04
N ALA A 113 -22.34 4.95 -9.28
CA ALA A 113 -21.17 5.76 -9.55
C ALA A 113 -21.33 6.53 -10.87
N MET A 114 -20.85 7.77 -10.92
CA MET A 114 -20.78 8.52 -12.17
C MET A 114 -19.71 7.93 -13.08
N PRO A 115 -20.02 7.60 -14.36
CA PRO A 115 -19.05 6.96 -15.24
C PRO A 115 -17.98 7.96 -15.71
N ILE A 116 -16.73 7.74 -15.29
CA ILE A 116 -15.55 8.45 -15.86
C ILE A 116 -14.63 7.44 -16.56
N CYS A 117 -14.29 6.31 -15.91
CA CYS A 117 -13.93 5.09 -16.60
C CYS A 117 -14.59 3.89 -15.90
N VAL A 118 -15.21 3.02 -16.69
CA VAL A 118 -16.13 1.99 -16.20
C VAL A 118 -15.31 0.75 -15.82
N HIS A 119 -14.99 0.61 -14.54
CA HIS A 119 -14.50 -0.63 -13.95
C HIS A 119 -15.52 -1.15 -12.94
N SER A 120 -15.79 -2.44 -13.01
CA SER A 120 -16.63 -3.12 -12.04
C SER A 120 -15.89 -3.30 -10.73
N ALA A 121 -16.64 -3.51 -9.63
CA ALA A 121 -16.02 -3.88 -8.36
C ALA A 121 -15.12 -5.13 -8.51
N ASN A 122 -15.50 -6.08 -9.38
CA ASN A 122 -14.72 -7.29 -9.64
C ASN A 122 -13.37 -7.00 -10.30
N ASP A 123 -13.30 -6.02 -11.22
CA ASP A 123 -12.04 -5.63 -11.85
C ASP A 123 -11.06 -5.07 -10.81
N LEU A 124 -11.56 -4.27 -9.85
CA LEU A 124 -10.77 -3.74 -8.75
C LEU A 124 -10.29 -4.86 -7.82
N ILE A 125 -11.16 -5.82 -7.49
CA ILE A 125 -10.82 -6.95 -6.62
C ILE A 125 -9.74 -7.82 -7.24
N GLU A 126 -9.87 -8.10 -8.53
CA GLU A 126 -8.92 -8.92 -9.27
C GLU A 126 -7.54 -8.25 -9.31
N PHE A 127 -7.50 -6.95 -9.60
CA PHE A 127 -6.25 -6.18 -9.50
C PHE A 127 -5.65 -6.26 -8.08
N VAL A 128 -6.46 -6.04 -7.05
CA VAL A 128 -5.99 -6.08 -5.65
C VAL A 128 -5.43 -7.46 -5.29
N ARG A 129 -6.10 -8.53 -5.72
CA ARG A 129 -5.66 -9.91 -5.53
C ARG A 129 -4.31 -10.15 -6.20
N GLN A 130 -4.16 -9.76 -7.47
CA GLN A 130 -2.90 -9.87 -8.21
C GLN A 130 -1.74 -9.17 -7.48
N GLN A 131 -1.96 -7.99 -6.89
CA GLN A 131 -0.90 -7.31 -6.14
C GLN A 131 -0.54 -8.03 -4.83
N VAL A 132 -1.49 -8.66 -4.15
CA VAL A 132 -1.22 -9.49 -2.96
C VAL A 132 -0.47 -10.76 -3.35
N ASP A 133 -0.95 -11.46 -4.37
CA ASP A 133 -0.34 -12.71 -4.83
C ASP A 133 1.09 -12.46 -5.31
N TYR A 134 1.34 -11.33 -6.02
CA TYR A 134 2.69 -10.90 -6.39
C TYR A 134 3.61 -10.74 -5.17
N VAL A 135 3.16 -10.05 -4.11
CA VAL A 135 3.94 -9.88 -2.87
C VAL A 135 4.22 -11.24 -2.21
N LEU A 136 3.28 -12.18 -2.30
CA LEU A 136 3.35 -13.47 -1.64
C LEU A 136 4.09 -14.55 -2.43
N GLY A 137 4.40 -14.31 -3.71
CA GLY A 137 5.29 -15.17 -4.50
C GLY A 137 4.85 -15.43 -5.94
N ASP A 138 3.68 -14.98 -6.37
CA ASP A 138 3.22 -15.09 -7.76
C ASP A 138 3.86 -13.97 -8.61
N ASN A 139 5.17 -14.10 -8.81
CA ASN A 139 5.99 -13.16 -9.56
C ASN A 139 7.10 -13.91 -10.31
N PRO A 140 7.80 -13.27 -11.27
CA PRO A 140 8.82 -13.93 -12.08
C PRO A 140 9.97 -14.58 -11.30
N LYS A 141 10.22 -14.16 -10.05
CA LYS A 141 11.23 -14.73 -9.16
C LYS A 141 10.73 -15.90 -8.32
N GLY A 142 9.42 -16.16 -8.29
CA GLY A 142 8.82 -17.13 -7.37
C GLY A 142 9.22 -16.87 -5.91
N MET A 143 9.39 -15.60 -5.54
CA MET A 143 9.92 -15.17 -4.24
C MET A 143 8.85 -14.39 -3.50
N SER A 144 8.55 -14.79 -2.26
CA SER A 144 7.75 -13.96 -1.37
C SER A 144 8.58 -12.77 -0.91
N TYR A 145 8.06 -11.56 -1.13
CA TYR A 145 8.64 -10.33 -0.57
C TYR A 145 8.22 -10.11 0.89
N MET A 146 7.42 -11.02 1.47
CA MET A 146 7.15 -11.09 2.89
C MET A 146 8.09 -12.10 3.57
N VAL A 147 8.96 -11.60 4.44
CA VAL A 147 9.95 -12.40 5.15
C VAL A 147 9.27 -13.46 6.01
N GLY A 148 9.70 -14.72 5.84
CA GLY A 148 9.17 -15.87 6.58
C GLY A 148 7.84 -16.41 6.06
N PHE A 149 7.36 -15.96 4.90
CA PHE A 149 6.22 -16.53 4.20
C PHE A 149 6.67 -17.31 2.96
N GLY A 150 6.13 -18.51 2.77
CA GLY A 150 6.54 -19.42 1.69
C GLY A 150 7.95 -19.99 1.88
N ASP A 151 8.45 -20.67 0.85
CA ASP A 151 9.74 -21.38 0.89
C ASP A 151 10.93 -20.53 0.38
N ASN A 152 10.65 -19.42 -0.31
CA ASN A 152 11.65 -18.54 -0.91
C ASN A 152 11.33 -17.08 -0.55
N TYR A 153 12.17 -16.44 0.28
CA TYR A 153 11.99 -15.06 0.75
C TYR A 153 13.34 -14.39 1.07
N PRO A 154 13.40 -13.04 1.13
CA PRO A 154 14.61 -12.31 1.47
C PRO A 154 15.21 -12.70 2.82
N LEU A 155 16.51 -12.99 2.84
CA LEU A 155 17.25 -13.35 4.04
C LEU A 155 18.16 -12.21 4.53
N LYS A 156 18.42 -11.20 3.70
CA LYS A 156 19.37 -10.12 3.98
C LYS A 156 18.72 -8.74 3.98
N ILE A 157 17.53 -8.60 4.57
CA ILE A 157 16.82 -7.32 4.61
C ILE A 157 17.59 -6.23 5.37
N HIS A 158 17.40 -4.96 4.97
CA HIS A 158 17.97 -3.77 5.61
C HIS A 158 17.28 -3.45 6.95
N HIS A 159 17.45 -4.32 7.95
CA HIS A 159 16.84 -4.15 9.27
C HIS A 159 17.82 -4.47 10.40
N ARG A 160 18.14 -3.46 11.22
CA ARG A 160 19.14 -3.57 12.31
C ARG A 160 18.81 -4.65 13.32
N GLY A 161 17.57 -4.71 13.80
CA GLY A 161 17.15 -5.73 14.76
C GLY A 161 17.23 -7.15 14.19
N ALA A 162 17.12 -7.30 12.86
CA ALA A 162 17.23 -8.59 12.20
C ALA A 162 18.69 -8.98 11.97
N SER A 163 19.56 -8.01 11.64
CA SER A 163 20.96 -8.24 11.30
C SER A 163 21.90 -8.43 12.50
N ILE A 164 21.50 -7.95 13.69
CA ILE A 164 22.32 -8.00 14.90
C ILE A 164 22.16 -9.35 15.62
N VAL A 165 23.28 -10.00 15.96
CA VAL A 165 23.27 -11.25 16.76
C VAL A 165 22.76 -11.00 18.18
N SER A 166 22.01 -11.96 18.73
CA SER A 166 21.47 -11.88 20.09
C SER A 166 22.57 -11.64 21.13
N VAL A 167 22.29 -10.80 22.14
CA VAL A 167 23.15 -10.59 23.31
C VAL A 167 23.48 -11.90 24.06
N LYS A 168 22.61 -12.92 23.96
CA LYS A 168 22.88 -14.26 24.51
C LYS A 168 24.03 -14.97 23.80
N LYS A 169 24.20 -14.75 22.49
CA LYS A 169 25.26 -15.34 21.66
C LYS A 169 26.51 -14.45 21.62
N TYR A 170 26.33 -13.14 21.70
CA TYR A 170 27.42 -12.15 21.71
C TYR A 170 27.15 -11.08 22.78
N PRO A 171 27.65 -11.27 24.02
CA PRO A 171 27.33 -10.38 25.15
C PRO A 171 28.10 -9.05 25.15
N LYS A 172 29.10 -8.89 24.27
CA LYS A 172 29.86 -7.64 24.16
C LYS A 172 29.05 -6.59 23.40
N SER A 173 29.19 -5.32 23.77
CA SER A 173 28.60 -4.21 23.03
C SER A 173 29.08 -4.23 21.57
N MET A 174 28.15 -4.18 20.62
CA MET A 174 28.44 -3.88 19.23
C MET A 174 28.27 -2.38 19.00
N GLY A 175 29.27 -1.74 18.39
CA GLY A 175 29.17 -0.32 18.02
C GLY A 175 28.13 -0.07 16.91
N CYS A 176 27.82 1.21 16.65
CA CYS A 176 26.80 1.63 15.68
C CYS A 176 27.03 1.12 14.24
N TYR A 177 28.29 0.83 13.89
CA TYR A 177 28.71 0.34 12.58
C TYR A 177 29.28 -1.08 12.65
N GLY A 178 28.72 -1.91 13.54
CA GLY A 178 29.14 -3.29 13.69
C GLY A 178 29.02 -4.11 12.39
N PRO A 179 29.71 -5.26 12.31
CA PRO A 179 29.76 -6.13 11.12
C PRO A 179 28.38 -6.65 10.67
N ALA A 180 27.34 -6.49 11.48
CA ALA A 180 25.95 -6.81 11.16
C ALA A 180 25.43 -6.12 9.88
N LEU A 181 25.93 -4.91 9.54
CA LEU A 181 25.53 -4.23 8.30
C LEU A 181 26.33 -4.69 7.08
N THR A 182 27.58 -5.11 7.28
CA THR A 182 28.54 -5.37 6.18
C THR A 182 28.75 -6.84 5.88
N THR A 183 28.26 -7.77 6.72
CA THR A 183 28.35 -9.21 6.45
C THR A 183 27.47 -9.62 5.26
N ASN A 184 27.93 -10.58 4.48
CA ASN A 184 27.13 -11.21 3.42
C ASN A 184 26.26 -12.38 3.94
N ASP A 185 26.35 -12.71 5.22
CA ASP A 185 25.51 -13.73 5.84
C ASP A 185 24.05 -13.30 5.88
N ALA A 186 23.14 -14.28 5.95
CA ALA A 186 21.73 -14.05 6.26
C ALA A 186 21.57 -13.33 7.61
N ASN A 187 20.48 -12.58 7.76
CA ASN A 187 20.11 -11.95 9.02
C ASN A 187 19.93 -13.04 10.10
N PRO A 188 20.62 -12.97 11.25
CA PRO A 188 20.55 -13.99 12.29
C PRO A 188 19.17 -14.10 12.96
N ASN A 189 18.32 -13.09 12.85
CA ASN A 189 16.94 -13.14 13.31
C ASN A 189 16.00 -12.93 12.11
N ILE A 190 15.08 -13.88 11.91
CA ILE A 190 14.07 -13.79 10.85
C ILE A 190 13.03 -12.75 11.25
N HIS A 191 12.90 -11.69 10.47
CA HIS A 191 11.87 -10.66 10.70
C HIS A 191 10.53 -11.10 10.10
N VAL A 192 9.90 -12.11 10.70
CA VAL A 192 8.66 -12.69 10.19
C VAL A 192 7.60 -11.62 9.94
N GLY A 193 7.00 -11.65 8.75
CA GLY A 193 5.94 -10.75 8.31
C GLY A 193 6.41 -9.41 7.74
N ALA A 194 7.69 -9.06 7.82
CA ALA A 194 8.19 -7.83 7.22
C ALA A 194 8.11 -7.91 5.69
N ILE A 195 7.52 -6.88 5.06
CA ILE A 195 7.50 -6.76 3.59
C ILE A 195 8.62 -5.80 3.19
N THR A 196 9.48 -6.24 2.28
CA THR A 196 10.60 -5.44 1.77
C THR A 196 10.14 -4.35 0.80
N GLY A 197 11.06 -3.51 0.34
CA GLY A 197 10.80 -2.53 -0.72
C GLY A 197 10.37 -3.16 -2.04
N GLY A 198 10.86 -4.38 -2.32
CA GLY A 198 10.47 -5.20 -3.48
C GLY A 198 11.35 -4.99 -4.70
N PRO A 199 10.97 -5.55 -5.86
CA PRO A 199 11.81 -5.60 -7.05
C PRO A 199 11.85 -4.26 -7.79
N ASP A 200 12.78 -4.15 -8.73
CA ASP A 200 12.83 -3.05 -9.71
C ASP A 200 11.80 -3.23 -10.85
N GLU A 201 11.87 -2.35 -11.85
CA GLU A 201 10.93 -2.34 -12.98
C GLU A 201 10.99 -3.59 -13.87
N SER A 202 12.10 -4.34 -13.80
CA SER A 202 12.32 -5.57 -14.56
C SER A 202 12.00 -6.83 -13.74
N ASP A 203 11.30 -6.67 -12.61
CA ASP A 203 11.02 -7.76 -11.66
C ASP A 203 12.30 -8.37 -11.03
N GLU A 204 13.41 -7.65 -11.06
CA GLU A 204 14.67 -8.09 -10.46
C GLU A 204 14.77 -7.64 -8.99
N TYR A 205 15.19 -8.58 -8.13
CA TYR A 205 15.39 -8.36 -6.71
C TYR A 205 16.73 -8.91 -6.26
N GLU A 206 17.58 -8.05 -5.70
CA GLU A 206 18.85 -8.42 -5.10
C GLU A 206 18.70 -8.53 -3.59
N ASP A 207 18.79 -9.76 -3.03
CA ASP A 207 18.77 -9.98 -1.59
C ASP A 207 20.09 -9.54 -0.94
N ASN A 208 20.23 -8.22 -0.81
CA ASN A 208 21.42 -7.53 -0.34
C ASN A 208 21.04 -6.45 0.66
N ARG A 209 21.56 -6.57 1.88
CA ARG A 209 21.31 -5.63 2.98
C ARG A 209 21.72 -4.19 2.68
N GLN A 210 22.67 -4.00 1.78
CA GLN A 210 23.10 -2.67 1.35
C GLN A 210 22.23 -2.09 0.24
N ASN A 211 21.41 -2.90 -0.43
CA ASN A 211 20.41 -2.44 -1.37
C ASN A 211 19.15 -2.02 -0.58
N TYR A 212 19.22 -0.87 0.09
CA TYR A 212 18.11 -0.37 0.91
C TYR A 212 16.88 0.02 0.06
N GLN A 213 17.04 0.32 -1.23
CA GLN A 213 15.91 0.57 -2.14
C GLN A 213 14.95 -0.62 -2.19
N GLN A 214 15.48 -1.83 -2.35
CA GLN A 214 14.70 -3.06 -2.49
C GLN A 214 14.51 -3.79 -1.16
N SER A 215 15.51 -3.79 -0.27
CA SER A 215 15.55 -4.65 0.91
C SER A 215 15.05 -3.99 2.21
N GLU A 216 14.74 -2.69 2.20
CA GLU A 216 14.25 -1.98 3.39
C GLU A 216 12.77 -2.30 3.65
N PRO A 217 12.44 -2.92 4.80
CA PRO A 217 11.06 -3.00 5.24
C PRO A 217 10.64 -1.69 5.91
N ALA A 218 9.39 -1.30 5.75
CA ALA A 218 8.84 -0.12 6.42
C ALA A 218 7.43 -0.36 6.94
N THR A 219 7.11 0.30 8.06
CA THR A 219 5.82 0.13 8.75
C THR A 219 4.63 0.49 7.86
N TYR A 220 4.77 1.48 6.98
CA TYR A 220 3.70 1.89 6.06
C TYR A 220 3.42 0.85 4.97
N ILE A 221 4.40 0.02 4.57
CA ILE A 221 4.20 -1.08 3.60
C ILE A 221 3.29 -2.12 4.24
N ASN A 222 3.65 -2.57 5.44
CA ASN A 222 2.88 -3.53 6.22
C ASN A 222 1.49 -3.00 6.62
N ALA A 223 1.38 -1.72 6.99
CA ALA A 223 0.11 -1.09 7.32
C ALA A 223 -0.88 -1.16 6.14
N ALA A 224 -0.41 -0.87 4.92
CA ALA A 224 -1.22 -1.02 3.73
C ALA A 224 -1.60 -2.48 3.48
N PHE A 225 -0.63 -3.39 3.49
CA PHE A 225 -0.85 -4.81 3.18
C PHE A 225 -1.86 -5.47 4.13
N VAL A 226 -1.79 -5.19 5.45
CA VAL A 226 -2.78 -5.69 6.42
C VAL A 226 -4.19 -5.23 6.03
N GLY A 227 -4.36 -3.96 5.65
CA GLY A 227 -5.64 -3.43 5.17
C GLY A 227 -6.10 -4.10 3.88
N VAL A 228 -5.19 -4.36 2.94
CA VAL A 228 -5.50 -5.04 1.67
C VAL A 228 -6.02 -6.44 1.91
N VAL A 229 -5.28 -7.26 2.67
CA VAL A 229 -5.67 -8.65 2.94
C VAL A 229 -6.97 -8.70 3.74
N ALA A 230 -7.13 -7.83 4.73
CA ALA A 230 -8.39 -7.72 5.46
C ALA A 230 -9.57 -7.35 4.54
N SER A 231 -9.35 -6.48 3.56
CA SER A 231 -10.37 -6.15 2.56
C SER A 231 -10.72 -7.38 1.72
N LEU A 232 -9.74 -8.15 1.23
CA LEU A 232 -9.96 -9.36 0.42
C LEU A 232 -10.73 -10.46 1.17
N LEU A 233 -10.46 -10.62 2.47
CA LEU A 233 -11.15 -11.60 3.31
C LEU A 233 -12.60 -11.20 3.64
N ALA A 234 -12.95 -9.93 3.49
CA ALA A 234 -14.28 -9.39 3.80
C ALA A 234 -15.15 -9.14 2.54
N GLN A 235 -14.73 -9.64 1.37
CA GLN A 235 -15.35 -9.42 0.05
C GLN A 235 -16.47 -10.36 -0.30
#